data_AF-A0A2L1K4X7-F1
#
_entry.id   AF-A0A2L1K4X7-F1
#
_cell.length_a   1.000
_cell.length_b   1.000
_cell.length_c   1.000
_cell.angle_alpha   90.00
_cell.angle_beta   90.00
_cell.angle_gamma   90.00
#
_symmetry.space_group_name_H-M   'P 1'
#
loop_
_entity.id
_entity.type
_entity.pdbx_description
1 polymer ?
#
loop_
_entity_poly.entity_id
_entity_poly.type
_entity_poly.pdbx_seq_one_letter_code
_entity_poly.pdbx_strand_id
1 'polypeptide(L)'
;CVSYIGKDGSGHYVKMVHNGIEYGDMQLIAESYFLMKNLLKLDNQELSDIFLEWNKGELNSYLISITTNILIKKDINNSYIVDYILDEADNKGTGTWATKSALDLNEPLTLITSSVFFRYLSSLKSERILASKMLFGPKNNHMLSNKIDLIEKIRKSLYLGKIISYAQGFSQLSSASKKYDWNLQYSEIARIFQSGCIIRAKLLKYISQGYLKNKDIVNLLLISYFKNIVNSYQDALRDVVSIAIKSGIPVPALSSAITYFDCYRSAILPAN
;
A
#
# COMPACT_ATOMS: atom_id res chain seq x y z
N CYS A 1 2.77 -19.30 -12.83
CA CYS A 1 1.44 -18.65 -12.95
C CYS A 1 1.38 -17.85 -14.24
N VAL A 2 0.72 -18.37 -15.27
CA VAL A 2 0.64 -17.76 -16.62
C VAL A 2 -0.79 -17.84 -17.16
N SER A 3 -1.18 -16.88 -18.00
CA SER A 3 -2.44 -16.86 -18.75
C SER A 3 -2.29 -15.94 -19.97
N TYR A 4 -3.09 -16.15 -21.01
CA TYR A 4 -3.21 -15.19 -22.10
C TYR A 4 -3.93 -13.93 -21.59
N ILE A 5 -3.27 -12.77 -21.67
CA ILE A 5 -3.79 -11.52 -21.11
C ILE A 5 -4.73 -10.82 -22.08
N GLY A 6 -4.36 -10.76 -23.36
CA GLY A 6 -5.07 -10.03 -24.40
C GLY A 6 -4.14 -9.74 -25.57
N LYS A 7 -4.65 -8.98 -26.55
CA LYS A 7 -3.90 -8.54 -27.73
C LYS A 7 -2.80 -7.51 -27.40
N ASP A 8 -1.95 -7.24 -28.38
CA ASP A 8 -0.97 -6.14 -28.39
C ASP A 8 -0.08 -6.06 -27.12
N GLY A 9 0.03 -4.88 -26.52
CA GLY A 9 0.83 -4.60 -25.32
C GLY A 9 0.15 -4.93 -23.99
N SER A 10 -1.00 -5.61 -23.99
CA SER A 10 -1.81 -5.84 -22.77
C SER A 10 -1.04 -6.56 -21.65
N GLY A 11 -0.20 -7.53 -21.99
CA GLY A 11 0.65 -8.24 -21.02
C GLY A 11 1.65 -7.33 -20.32
N HIS A 12 2.30 -6.43 -21.07
CA HIS A 12 3.21 -5.42 -20.51
C HIS A 12 2.45 -4.40 -19.65
N TYR A 13 1.26 -4.01 -20.07
CA TYR A 13 0.42 -3.09 -19.30
C TYR A 13 0.01 -3.69 -17.94
N VAL A 14 -0.43 -4.95 -17.91
CA VAL A 14 -0.73 -5.67 -16.67
C VAL A 14 0.51 -5.75 -15.76
N LYS A 15 1.70 -5.96 -16.33
CA LYS A 15 2.95 -5.94 -15.55
C LYS A 15 3.27 -4.54 -15.00
N MET A 16 3.04 -3.48 -15.78
CA MET A 16 3.20 -2.11 -15.31
C MET A 16 2.30 -1.82 -14.10
N VAL A 17 1.02 -2.18 -14.17
CA VAL A 17 0.09 -2.01 -13.03
C VAL A 17 0.51 -2.86 -11.83
N HIS A 18 0.95 -4.09 -12.03
CA HIS A 18 1.53 -4.92 -10.96
C HIS A 18 2.66 -4.18 -10.23
N ASN A 19 3.58 -3.56 -10.96
CA ASN A 19 4.69 -2.79 -10.38
C ASN A 19 4.22 -1.53 -9.64
N GLY A 20 3.15 -0.88 -10.12
CA GLY A 20 2.49 0.19 -9.38
C GLY A 20 1.94 -0.29 -8.03
N ILE A 21 1.19 -1.41 -8.03
CA ILE A 21 0.65 -2.02 -6.81
C ILE A 21 1.78 -2.41 -5.84
N GLU A 22 2.90 -2.93 -6.36
CA GLU A 22 4.09 -3.25 -5.57
C GLU A 22 4.64 -2.03 -4.81
N TYR A 23 4.69 -0.86 -5.48
CA TYR A 23 5.13 0.38 -4.84
C TYR A 23 4.15 0.83 -3.75
N GLY A 24 2.85 0.68 -3.99
CA GLY A 24 1.80 0.89 -3.00
C GLY A 24 2.00 0.02 -1.74
N ASP A 25 2.15 -1.29 -1.95
CA ASP A 25 2.33 -2.26 -0.87
C ASP A 25 3.58 -2.00 -0.03
N MET A 26 4.73 -1.77 -0.68
CA MET A 26 5.98 -1.46 0.02
C MET A 26 5.86 -0.20 0.86
N GLN A 27 5.22 0.84 0.34
CA GLN A 27 5.04 2.10 1.06
C GLN A 27 4.12 1.93 2.28
N LEU A 28 3.01 1.21 2.15
CA LEU A 28 2.10 0.94 3.27
C LEU A 28 2.79 0.14 4.39
N ILE A 29 3.63 -0.82 4.02
CA ILE A 29 4.43 -1.60 4.98
C ILE A 29 5.45 -0.68 5.67
N ALA A 30 6.14 0.18 4.91
CA ALA A 30 7.11 1.14 5.44
C ALA A 30 6.46 2.13 6.42
N GLU A 31 5.27 2.65 6.11
CA GLU A 31 4.50 3.53 7.00
C GLU A 31 4.09 2.81 8.28
N SER A 32 3.65 1.54 8.19
CA SER A 32 3.30 0.72 9.34
C SER A 32 4.50 0.48 10.26
N TYR A 33 5.65 0.13 9.68
CA TYR A 33 6.92 0.03 10.39
C TYR A 33 7.29 1.34 11.07
N PHE A 34 7.24 2.45 10.34
CA PHE A 34 7.68 3.75 10.82
C PHE A 34 6.78 4.29 11.94
N LEU A 35 5.47 4.07 11.85
CA LEU A 35 4.52 4.37 12.92
C LEU A 35 4.85 3.59 14.20
N MET A 36 5.02 2.27 14.10
CA MET A 36 5.33 1.43 15.26
C MET A 36 6.68 1.80 15.88
N LYS A 37 7.72 2.03 15.07
CA LYS A 37 9.04 2.44 15.56
C LYS A 37 9.01 3.80 16.26
N ASN A 38 8.32 4.79 15.68
CA ASN A 38 8.37 6.16 16.19
C ASN A 38 7.34 6.47 17.28
N LEU A 39 6.13 5.91 17.20
CA LEU A 39 5.08 6.11 18.20
C LEU A 39 5.25 5.15 19.38
N LEU A 40 5.39 3.85 19.09
CA LEU A 40 5.38 2.82 20.13
C LEU A 40 6.78 2.53 20.71
N LYS A 41 7.82 3.08 20.08
CA LYS A 41 9.23 2.88 20.43
C LYS A 41 9.63 1.40 20.46
N LEU A 42 9.06 0.61 19.55
CA LEU A 42 9.38 -0.80 19.40
C LEU A 42 10.74 -0.98 18.72
N ASP A 43 11.52 -1.95 19.18
CA ASP A 43 12.77 -2.33 18.57
C ASP A 43 12.57 -3.24 17.34
N ASN A 44 13.65 -3.51 16.60
CA ASN A 44 13.54 -4.28 15.35
C ASN A 44 13.16 -5.76 15.58
N GLN A 45 13.45 -6.33 16.75
CA GLN A 45 13.03 -7.69 17.08
C GLN A 45 11.51 -7.72 17.33
N GLU A 46 10.99 -6.81 18.15
CA GLU A 46 9.55 -6.68 18.41
C GLU A 46 8.78 -6.42 17.11
N LEU A 47 9.29 -5.53 16.24
CA LEU A 47 8.69 -5.25 14.94
C LEU A 47 8.66 -6.50 14.05
N SER A 48 9.75 -7.27 14.00
CA SER A 48 9.81 -8.53 13.26
C SER A 48 8.76 -9.52 13.75
N ASP A 49 8.62 -9.69 15.06
CA ASP A 49 7.68 -10.64 15.67
C ASP A 49 6.23 -10.24 15.36
N ILE A 50 5.92 -8.94 15.36
CA ILE A 50 4.61 -8.41 14.96
C ILE A 50 4.34 -8.70 13.47
N PHE A 51 5.27 -8.39 12.58
CA PHE A 51 5.10 -8.69 11.14
C PHE A 51 4.99 -10.19 10.87
N LEU A 52 5.72 -11.02 11.63
CA LEU A 52 5.62 -12.48 11.56
C LEU A 52 4.21 -12.94 11.95
N GLU A 53 3.64 -12.40 13.03
CA GLU A 53 2.28 -12.70 13.45
C GLU A 53 1.25 -12.24 12.41
N TRP A 54 1.38 -11.02 11.89
CA TRP A 54 0.52 -10.51 10.81
C TRP A 54 0.57 -11.40 9.57
N ASN A 55 1.73 -11.99 9.26
CA ASN A 55 1.90 -12.88 8.12
C ASN A 55 1.17 -14.22 8.27
N LYS A 56 0.75 -14.62 9.48
CA LYS A 56 -0.09 -15.81 9.70
C LYS A 56 -1.56 -15.54 9.40
N GLY A 57 -1.98 -14.27 9.41
CA GLY A 57 -3.36 -13.83 9.22
C GLY A 57 -3.72 -13.46 7.79
N GLU A 58 -4.56 -12.43 7.65
CA GLU A 58 -5.03 -11.94 6.34
C GLU A 58 -3.96 -11.16 5.56
N LEU A 59 -2.95 -10.64 6.24
CA LEU A 59 -1.80 -9.96 5.64
C LEU A 59 -0.76 -10.92 5.05
N ASN A 60 -0.99 -12.24 5.12
CA ASN A 60 -0.12 -13.26 4.56
C ASN A 60 0.30 -12.91 3.12
N SER A 61 1.58 -12.58 2.95
CA SER A 61 2.14 -12.13 1.69
C SER A 61 3.66 -12.23 1.68
N TYR A 62 4.23 -12.29 0.48
CA TYR A 62 5.69 -12.31 0.35
C TYR A 62 6.37 -11.07 0.92
N LEU A 63 5.82 -9.88 0.65
CA LEU A 63 6.40 -8.62 1.13
C LEU A 63 6.40 -8.54 2.67
N ILE A 64 5.35 -9.00 3.34
CA ILE A 64 5.34 -9.09 4.82
C ILE A 64 6.38 -10.11 5.30
N SER A 65 6.44 -11.28 4.67
CA SER A 65 7.41 -12.33 5.02
C SER A 65 8.86 -11.87 4.92
N ILE A 66 9.24 -11.15 3.85
CA ILE A 66 10.62 -10.64 3.74
C ILE A 66 10.87 -9.50 4.71
N THR A 67 9.85 -8.70 5.06
CA THR A 67 9.97 -7.61 6.04
C THR A 67 10.39 -8.16 7.40
N THR A 68 9.76 -9.24 7.87
CA THR A 68 10.18 -9.98 9.07
C THR A 68 11.68 -10.30 9.04
N ASN A 69 12.15 -10.94 7.96
CA ASN A 69 13.55 -11.35 7.84
C ASN A 69 14.53 -10.17 7.74
N ILE A 70 14.13 -9.08 7.09
CA ILE A 70 14.94 -7.86 6.94
C ILE A 70 15.17 -7.20 8.30
N LEU A 71 14.13 -7.11 9.13
CA LEU A 71 14.19 -6.42 10.42
C LEU A 71 15.17 -7.07 11.39
N ILE A 72 15.31 -8.40 11.36
CA ILE A 72 16.24 -9.13 12.23
C ILE A 72 17.61 -9.39 11.61
N LYS A 73 17.84 -8.97 10.36
CA LYS A 73 19.13 -9.20 9.71
C LYS A 73 20.20 -8.31 10.36
N LYS A 74 21.25 -8.95 10.89
CA LYS A 74 22.39 -8.29 11.51
C LYS A 74 23.67 -8.39 10.67
N ASP A 75 24.54 -7.40 10.82
CA ASP A 75 25.89 -7.37 10.27
C ASP A 75 26.89 -8.13 11.17
N ILE A 76 28.18 -8.04 10.84
CA ILE A 76 29.26 -8.68 11.61
C ILE A 76 29.46 -8.08 13.01
N ASN A 77 28.97 -6.86 13.23
CA ASN A 77 29.04 -6.14 14.50
C ASN A 77 27.76 -6.31 15.34
N ASN A 78 26.90 -7.28 14.99
CA ASN A 78 25.62 -7.54 15.66
C ASN A 78 24.63 -6.35 15.61
N SER A 79 24.81 -5.44 14.64
CA SER A 79 23.94 -4.30 14.38
C SER A 79 22.89 -4.64 13.33
N TYR A 80 21.65 -4.18 13.50
CA TYR A 80 20.59 -4.43 12.53
C TYR A 80 20.85 -3.66 11.22
N ILE A 81 20.98 -4.37 10.11
CA ILE A 81 21.40 -3.80 8.82
C ILE A 81 20.44 -2.70 8.37
N VAL A 82 19.12 -2.89 8.58
CA VAL A 82 18.08 -1.94 8.14
C VAL A 82 18.28 -0.52 8.68
N ASP A 83 18.90 -0.37 9.85
CA ASP A 83 19.13 0.93 10.48
C ASP A 83 20.32 1.69 9.89
N TYR A 84 21.15 1.01 9.08
CA TYR A 84 22.33 1.56 8.43
C TYR A 84 22.15 1.70 6.91
N ILE A 85 21.04 1.22 6.35
CA ILE A 85 20.70 1.44 4.94
C ILE A 85 20.29 2.91 4.77
N LEU A 86 20.90 3.58 3.80
CA LEU A 86 20.55 4.95 3.44
C LEU A 86 19.07 5.03 3.02
N ASP A 87 18.32 5.97 3.61
CA ASP A 87 16.88 6.19 3.38
C ASP A 87 16.60 6.95 2.07
N GLU A 88 17.19 6.46 0.98
CA GLU A 88 17.02 6.96 -0.38
C GLU A 88 16.50 5.81 -1.26
N ALA A 89 15.19 5.78 -1.46
CA ALA A 89 14.57 4.73 -2.24
C ALA A 89 14.76 4.99 -3.74
N ASP A 90 15.41 4.05 -4.42
CA ASP A 90 15.53 4.06 -5.88
C ASP A 90 14.16 3.90 -6.57
N ASN A 91 14.04 4.46 -7.78
CA ASN A 91 12.88 4.35 -8.65
C ASN A 91 13.32 4.01 -10.07
N LYS A 92 13.10 2.75 -10.47
CA LYS A 92 13.43 2.23 -11.81
C LYS A 92 12.43 2.65 -12.90
N GLY A 93 11.47 3.53 -12.58
CA GLY A 93 10.53 4.13 -13.54
C GLY A 93 9.21 3.38 -13.73
N THR A 94 9.12 2.09 -13.41
CA THR A 94 7.90 1.29 -13.67
C THR A 94 6.69 1.73 -12.83
N GLY A 95 6.91 2.14 -11.57
CA GLY A 95 5.86 2.78 -10.76
C GLY A 95 5.39 4.11 -11.36
N THR A 96 6.34 4.91 -11.87
CA THR A 96 6.04 6.18 -12.56
C THR A 96 5.23 5.97 -13.84
N TRP A 97 5.48 4.90 -14.60
CA TRP A 97 4.68 4.57 -15.78
C TRP A 97 3.22 4.26 -15.42
N ALA A 98 2.97 3.52 -14.34
CA ALA A 98 1.62 3.27 -13.85
C ALA A 98 0.88 4.58 -13.50
N THR A 99 1.55 5.50 -12.81
CA THR A 99 1.01 6.84 -12.50
C THR A 99 0.73 7.67 -13.76
N LYS A 100 1.67 7.73 -14.71
CA LYS A 100 1.48 8.48 -15.97
C LYS A 100 0.28 7.94 -16.75
N SER A 101 0.21 6.63 -16.91
CA SER A 101 -0.91 6.00 -17.61
C SER A 101 -2.25 6.22 -16.89
N ALA A 102 -2.27 6.28 -15.56
CA ALA A 102 -3.49 6.61 -14.83
C ALA A 102 -3.98 8.04 -15.13
N LEU A 103 -3.06 9.01 -15.20
CA LEU A 103 -3.39 10.37 -15.61
C LEU A 103 -3.93 10.39 -17.06
N ASP A 104 -3.29 9.69 -17.99
CA ASP A 104 -3.73 9.59 -19.40
C ASP A 104 -5.08 8.87 -19.58
N LEU A 105 -5.52 8.12 -18.57
CA LEU A 105 -6.80 7.42 -18.50
C LEU A 105 -7.85 8.16 -17.67
N ASN A 106 -7.49 9.28 -17.02
CA ASN A 106 -8.32 9.95 -16.01
C ASN A 106 -8.71 9.04 -14.84
N GLU A 107 -7.82 8.13 -14.43
CA GLU A 107 -8.04 7.19 -13.33
C GLU A 107 -7.41 7.69 -12.01
N PRO A 108 -8.18 7.75 -10.90
CA PRO A 108 -7.69 8.25 -9.61
C PRO A 108 -6.77 7.25 -8.89
N LEU A 109 -5.54 7.10 -9.36
CA LEU A 109 -4.51 6.21 -8.82
C LEU A 109 -3.69 6.87 -7.68
N THR A 110 -4.38 7.43 -6.70
CA THR A 110 -3.81 8.34 -5.70
C THR A 110 -2.78 7.68 -4.77
N LEU A 111 -3.02 6.45 -4.33
CA LEU A 111 -2.16 5.78 -3.34
C LEU A 111 -0.81 5.39 -3.96
N ILE A 112 -0.84 4.72 -5.11
CA ILE A 112 0.37 4.32 -5.84
C ILE A 112 1.18 5.57 -6.24
N THR A 113 0.50 6.63 -6.67
CA THR A 113 1.15 7.89 -7.02
C THR A 113 1.81 8.55 -5.80
N SER A 114 1.16 8.52 -4.63
CA SER A 114 1.75 8.98 -3.37
C SER A 114 3.00 8.17 -2.99
N SER A 115 3.00 6.85 -3.24
CA SER A 115 4.18 6.00 -3.04
C SER A 115 5.33 6.34 -3.99
N VAL A 116 5.05 6.71 -5.24
CA VAL A 116 6.06 7.19 -6.19
C VAL A 116 6.64 8.52 -5.71
N PHE A 117 5.80 9.47 -5.30
CA PHE A 117 6.25 10.76 -4.79
C PHE A 117 7.05 10.63 -3.49
N PHE A 118 6.70 9.69 -2.60
CA PHE A 118 7.50 9.44 -1.40
C PHE A 118 8.92 9.00 -1.74
N ARG A 119 9.11 8.16 -2.77
CA ARG A 119 10.46 7.78 -3.23
C ARG A 119 11.25 8.99 -3.72
N TYR A 120 10.64 9.87 -4.50
CA TYR A 120 11.28 11.13 -4.91
C TYR A 120 11.63 12.01 -3.71
N LEU A 121 10.74 12.13 -2.72
CA LEU A 121 11.02 12.90 -1.51
C LEU A 121 12.17 12.28 -0.71
N SER A 122 12.26 10.95 -0.67
CA SER A 122 13.34 10.23 0.00
C SER A 122 14.70 10.53 -0.63
N SER A 123 14.79 10.66 -1.97
CA SER A 123 16.04 10.97 -2.66
C SER A 123 16.54 12.40 -2.42
N LEU A 124 15.69 13.32 -1.94
CA LEU A 124 16.09 14.68 -1.55
C LEU A 124 16.78 14.71 -0.16
N LYS A 125 17.68 13.77 0.12
CA LYS A 125 18.23 13.55 1.46
C LYS A 125 18.97 14.77 2.03
N SER A 126 19.81 15.41 1.22
CA SER A 126 20.56 16.61 1.62
C SER A 126 19.62 17.75 2.00
N GLU A 127 18.59 17.99 1.18
CA GLU A 127 17.55 18.99 1.46
C GLU A 127 16.77 18.65 2.74
N ARG A 128 16.40 17.38 2.95
CA ARG A 128 15.72 16.94 4.18
C ARG A 128 16.56 17.14 5.44
N ILE A 129 17.88 16.90 5.37
CA ILE A 129 18.81 17.17 6.48
C ILE A 129 18.89 18.67 6.79
N LEU A 130 18.89 19.53 5.77
CA LEU A 130 18.87 20.99 5.97
C LEU A 130 17.53 21.43 6.59
N ALA A 131 16.41 20.96 6.01
CA ALA A 131 15.08 21.29 6.46
C ALA A 131 14.82 20.87 7.92
N SER A 132 15.33 19.71 8.36
CA SER A 132 15.11 19.21 9.74
C SER A 132 15.75 20.08 10.83
N LYS A 133 16.71 20.94 10.47
CA LYS A 133 17.34 21.90 11.38
C LYS A 133 16.56 23.22 11.49
N MET A 134 15.65 23.48 10.56
CA MET A 134 14.97 24.77 10.41
C MET A 134 13.46 24.68 10.60
N LEU A 135 12.87 23.52 10.28
CA LEU A 135 11.44 23.27 10.37
C LEU A 135 11.14 22.37 11.57
N PHE A 136 10.25 22.83 12.45
CA PHE A 136 9.91 22.13 13.67
C PHE A 136 8.55 21.43 13.57
N GLY A 137 8.50 20.18 14.02
CA GLY A 137 7.27 19.41 14.17
C GLY A 137 6.67 19.50 15.57
N PRO A 138 5.52 18.85 15.79
CA PRO A 138 4.92 18.75 17.12
C PRO A 138 5.88 18.06 18.11
N LYS A 139 5.89 18.54 19.35
CA LYS A 139 6.62 17.88 20.44
C LYS A 139 5.79 16.65 20.86
N ASN A 140 6.34 15.46 20.64
CA ASN A 140 5.68 14.18 20.95
C ASN A 140 5.48 14.02 22.46
N ASN A 141 4.37 14.57 22.97
CA ASN A 141 3.95 14.46 24.37
C ASN A 141 2.74 13.54 24.56
N HIS A 142 2.36 12.77 23.53
CA HIS A 142 1.23 11.86 23.63
C HIS A 142 1.59 10.63 24.47
N MET A 143 1.04 10.55 25.69
CA MET A 143 0.94 9.30 26.41
C MET A 143 0.02 8.36 25.62
N LEU A 144 0.61 7.36 24.99
CA LEU A 144 -0.13 6.28 24.35
C LEU A 144 -0.65 5.35 25.44
N SER A 145 -1.97 5.36 25.65
CA SER A 145 -2.61 4.60 26.74
C SER A 145 -2.66 3.10 26.47
N ASN A 146 -2.61 2.64 25.21
CA ASN A 146 -2.67 1.22 24.87
C ASN A 146 -1.88 0.89 23.59
N LYS A 147 -0.67 0.34 23.75
CA LYS A 147 0.20 -0.09 22.61
C LYS A 147 -0.45 -1.19 21.78
N ILE A 148 -1.10 -2.17 22.41
CA ILE A 148 -1.68 -3.34 21.74
C ILE A 148 -2.83 -2.91 20.82
N ASP A 149 -3.73 -2.04 21.31
CA ASP A 149 -4.82 -1.48 20.49
C ASP A 149 -4.27 -0.74 19.27
N LEU A 150 -3.24 0.09 19.45
CA LEU A 150 -2.66 0.83 18.32
C LEU A 150 -1.96 -0.09 17.31
N ILE A 151 -1.29 -1.16 17.75
CA ILE A 151 -0.70 -2.17 16.85
C ILE A 151 -1.81 -2.80 15.99
N GLU A 152 -2.93 -3.19 16.60
CA GLU A 152 -4.06 -3.77 15.86
C GLU A 152 -4.69 -2.75 14.91
N LYS A 153 -4.82 -1.48 15.31
CA LYS A 153 -5.29 -0.42 14.42
C LYS A 153 -4.36 -0.20 13.23
N ILE A 154 -3.05 -0.23 13.44
CA ILE A 154 -2.06 -0.14 12.35
C ILE A 154 -2.19 -1.35 11.42
N ARG A 155 -2.35 -2.56 11.96
CA ARG A 155 -2.58 -3.78 11.17
C ARG A 155 -3.82 -3.67 10.27
N LYS A 156 -4.94 -3.22 10.84
CA LYS A 156 -6.19 -2.98 10.10
C LYS A 156 -6.02 -1.89 9.03
N SER A 157 -5.33 -0.81 9.37
CA SER A 157 -5.03 0.30 8.46
C SER A 157 -4.17 -0.14 7.28
N LEU A 158 -3.13 -0.94 7.53
CA LEU A 158 -2.30 -1.55 6.50
C LEU A 158 -3.14 -2.41 5.55
N TYR A 159 -3.96 -3.30 6.09
CA TYR A 159 -4.79 -4.18 5.26
C TYR A 159 -5.82 -3.41 4.43
N LEU A 160 -6.47 -2.41 5.02
CA LEU A 160 -7.40 -1.53 4.32
C LEU A 160 -6.70 -0.70 3.22
N GLY A 161 -5.52 -0.14 3.51
CA GLY A 161 -4.69 0.54 2.53
C GLY A 161 -4.35 -0.35 1.34
N LYS A 162 -4.01 -1.62 1.59
CA LYS A 162 -3.78 -2.61 0.52
C LYS A 162 -5.04 -2.82 -0.32
N ILE A 163 -6.20 -3.04 0.30
CA ILE A 163 -7.46 -3.21 -0.43
C ILE A 163 -7.75 -2.01 -1.34
N ILE A 164 -7.53 -0.79 -0.85
CA ILE A 164 -7.75 0.44 -1.62
C ILE A 164 -6.73 0.57 -2.77
N SER A 165 -5.44 0.28 -2.52
CA SER A 165 -4.41 0.26 -3.57
C SER A 165 -4.76 -0.70 -4.71
N TYR A 166 -5.18 -1.92 -4.37
CA TYR A 166 -5.61 -2.91 -5.35
C TYR A 166 -6.91 -2.49 -6.05
N ALA A 167 -7.85 -1.85 -5.36
CA ALA A 167 -9.07 -1.34 -5.98
C ALA A 167 -8.76 -0.29 -7.05
N GLN A 168 -7.84 0.64 -6.78
CA GLN A 168 -7.39 1.64 -7.74
C GLN A 168 -6.65 0.99 -8.92
N GLY A 169 -5.73 0.05 -8.66
CA GLY A 169 -5.00 -0.65 -9.73
C GLY A 169 -5.91 -1.46 -10.65
N PHE A 170 -6.91 -2.16 -10.10
CA PHE A 170 -7.88 -2.90 -10.92
C PHE A 170 -8.86 -1.96 -11.65
N SER A 171 -9.22 -0.81 -11.08
CA SER A 171 -9.96 0.24 -11.80
C SER A 171 -9.17 0.72 -13.01
N GLN A 172 -7.87 0.98 -12.84
CA GLN A 172 -6.98 1.35 -13.94
C GLN A 172 -6.91 0.28 -15.04
N LEU A 173 -6.83 -1.00 -14.68
CA LEU A 173 -6.90 -2.10 -15.65
C LEU A 173 -8.23 -2.11 -16.40
N SER A 174 -9.33 -1.80 -15.71
CA SER A 174 -10.65 -1.74 -16.33
C SER A 174 -10.75 -0.64 -17.38
N SER A 175 -10.30 0.57 -17.04
CA SER A 175 -10.32 1.70 -17.98
C SER A 175 -9.34 1.52 -19.13
N ALA A 176 -8.17 0.91 -18.90
CA ALA A 176 -7.27 0.52 -19.97
C ALA A 176 -7.90 -0.55 -20.90
N SER A 177 -8.55 -1.55 -20.32
CA SER A 177 -9.22 -2.61 -21.09
C SER A 177 -10.31 -2.05 -22.00
N LYS A 178 -11.06 -1.04 -21.53
CA LYS A 178 -12.08 -0.33 -22.32
C LYS A 178 -11.46 0.53 -23.41
N LYS A 179 -10.41 1.33 -23.09
CA LYS A 179 -9.76 2.23 -24.06
C LYS A 179 -9.09 1.49 -25.22
N TYR A 180 -8.54 0.30 -24.95
CA TYR A 180 -7.73 -0.46 -25.90
C TYR A 180 -8.41 -1.74 -26.42
N ASP A 181 -9.68 -1.97 -26.07
CA ASP A 181 -10.46 -3.16 -26.43
C ASP A 181 -9.73 -4.49 -26.14
N TRP A 182 -9.11 -4.59 -24.96
CA TRP A 182 -8.31 -5.76 -24.57
C TRP A 182 -9.10 -6.90 -23.95
N ASN A 183 -10.35 -6.65 -23.51
CA ASN A 183 -11.21 -7.64 -22.86
C ASN A 183 -10.51 -8.40 -21.71
N LEU A 184 -9.80 -7.66 -20.85
CA LEU A 184 -8.99 -8.21 -19.77
C LEU A 184 -9.83 -9.06 -18.80
N GLN A 185 -9.31 -10.23 -18.45
CA GLN A 185 -9.95 -11.15 -17.50
C GLN A 185 -9.40 -10.91 -16.08
N TYR A 186 -10.05 -10.02 -15.31
CA TYR A 186 -9.55 -9.60 -13.99
C TYR A 186 -9.41 -10.75 -12.99
N SER A 187 -10.29 -11.75 -13.04
CA SER A 187 -10.18 -12.96 -12.22
C SER A 187 -8.89 -13.73 -12.51
N GLU A 188 -8.52 -13.85 -13.79
CA GLU A 188 -7.31 -14.52 -14.24
C GLU A 188 -6.05 -13.71 -13.92
N ILE A 189 -6.10 -12.38 -14.09
CA ILE A 189 -5.01 -11.49 -13.67
C ILE A 189 -4.73 -11.64 -12.17
N ALA A 190 -5.78 -11.60 -11.33
CA ALA A 190 -5.64 -11.82 -9.90
C ALA A 190 -5.13 -13.23 -9.58
N ARG A 191 -5.55 -14.26 -10.33
CA ARG A 191 -5.08 -15.64 -10.18
C ARG A 191 -3.59 -15.75 -10.47
N ILE A 192 -3.10 -15.16 -11.56
CA ILE A 192 -1.68 -15.29 -11.91
C ILE A 192 -0.76 -14.53 -10.97
N PHE A 193 -1.25 -13.47 -10.31
CA PHE A 193 -0.48 -12.77 -9.27
C PHE A 193 -0.34 -13.57 -7.97
N GLN A 194 -1.11 -14.65 -7.74
CA GLN A 194 -1.06 -15.41 -6.48
C GLN A 194 0.28 -16.14 -6.22
N SER A 195 1.10 -16.38 -7.25
CA SER A 195 2.41 -17.02 -7.08
C SER A 195 3.43 -16.51 -8.08
N GLY A 196 4.72 -16.57 -7.73
CA GLY A 196 5.84 -16.24 -8.61
C GLY A 196 6.13 -14.73 -8.77
N CYS A 197 5.23 -13.85 -8.36
CA CYS A 197 5.44 -12.40 -8.38
C CYS A 197 5.71 -11.82 -6.98
N ILE A 198 6.12 -10.55 -6.91
CA ILE A 198 6.48 -9.87 -5.65
C ILE A 198 5.24 -9.60 -4.79
N ILE A 199 4.13 -9.17 -5.41
CA ILE A 199 2.89 -8.83 -4.70
C ILE A 199 2.04 -10.04 -4.31
N ARG A 200 2.59 -11.26 -4.41
CA ARG A 200 1.86 -12.50 -4.09
C ARG A 200 1.39 -12.50 -2.64
N ALA A 201 0.10 -12.75 -2.45
CA ALA A 201 -0.59 -12.60 -1.17
C ALA A 201 -1.90 -13.40 -1.13
N LYS A 202 -2.34 -13.78 0.07
CA LYS A 202 -3.64 -14.42 0.31
C LYS A 202 -4.82 -13.55 -0.19
N LEU A 203 -4.67 -12.23 -0.10
CA LEU A 203 -5.63 -11.22 -0.60
C LEU A 203 -6.09 -11.47 -2.05
N LEU A 204 -5.15 -11.84 -2.94
CA LEU A 204 -5.40 -12.04 -4.37
C LEU A 204 -6.38 -13.18 -4.66
N LYS A 205 -6.49 -14.17 -3.77
CA LYS A 205 -7.49 -15.23 -3.86
C LYS A 205 -8.91 -14.65 -3.79
N TYR A 206 -9.15 -13.72 -2.87
CA TYR A 206 -10.45 -13.09 -2.71
C TYR A 206 -10.79 -12.15 -3.88
N ILE A 207 -9.79 -11.47 -4.45
CA ILE A 207 -9.95 -10.66 -5.67
C ILE A 207 -10.37 -11.56 -6.84
N SER A 208 -9.64 -12.64 -7.07
CA SER A 208 -9.93 -13.59 -8.15
C SER A 208 -11.35 -14.18 -8.01
N GLN A 209 -11.71 -14.64 -6.81
CA GLN A 209 -13.05 -15.15 -6.51
C GLN A 209 -14.16 -14.10 -6.66
N GLY A 210 -13.89 -12.85 -6.30
CA GLY A 210 -14.86 -11.76 -6.44
C GLY A 210 -15.22 -11.49 -7.90
N TYR A 211 -14.21 -11.36 -8.77
CA TYR A 211 -14.42 -11.18 -10.21
C TYR A 211 -15.00 -12.43 -10.91
N LEU A 212 -14.71 -13.64 -10.40
CA LEU A 212 -15.36 -14.86 -10.92
C LEU A 212 -16.87 -14.87 -10.63
N LYS A 213 -17.29 -14.38 -9.47
CA LYS A 213 -18.71 -14.34 -9.07
C LYS A 213 -19.49 -13.23 -9.77
N ASN A 214 -18.87 -12.07 -9.99
CA ASN A 214 -19.50 -10.96 -10.69
C ASN A 214 -18.46 -10.30 -11.61
N LYS A 215 -18.55 -10.60 -12.91
CA LYS A 215 -17.62 -10.06 -13.93
C LYS A 215 -17.84 -8.57 -14.18
N ASP A 216 -19.05 -8.08 -13.95
CA ASP A 216 -19.47 -6.71 -14.21
C ASP A 216 -19.33 -5.81 -12.98
N ILE A 217 -18.68 -6.31 -11.92
CA ILE A 217 -18.46 -5.50 -10.73
C ILE A 217 -17.57 -4.31 -11.05
N VAL A 218 -18.11 -3.11 -10.82
CA VAL A 218 -17.46 -1.86 -11.23
C VAL A 218 -16.20 -1.55 -10.43
N ASN A 219 -16.11 -2.04 -9.19
CA ASN A 219 -14.95 -1.79 -8.33
C ASN A 219 -14.79 -2.89 -7.27
N LEU A 220 -13.53 -3.22 -6.98
CA LEU A 220 -13.14 -4.22 -5.99
C LEU A 220 -13.74 -3.96 -4.60
N LEU A 221 -13.89 -2.69 -4.19
CA LEU A 221 -14.47 -2.32 -2.88
C LEU A 221 -15.91 -2.82 -2.70
N LEU A 222 -16.64 -3.09 -3.79
CA LEU A 222 -18.03 -3.53 -3.74
C LEU A 222 -18.18 -5.05 -3.60
N ILE A 223 -17.10 -5.82 -3.75
CA ILE A 223 -17.13 -7.27 -3.53
C ILE A 223 -17.43 -7.51 -2.05
N SER A 224 -18.38 -8.41 -1.74
CA SER A 224 -18.89 -8.62 -0.38
C SER A 224 -17.80 -8.80 0.70
N TYR A 225 -16.73 -9.54 0.39
CA TYR A 225 -15.59 -9.72 1.29
C TYR A 225 -14.91 -8.37 1.62
N PHE A 226 -14.57 -7.58 0.60
CA PHE A 226 -13.90 -6.28 0.78
C PHE A 226 -14.79 -5.22 1.37
N LYS A 227 -16.06 -5.15 0.94
CA LYS A 227 -17.07 -4.26 1.53
C LYS A 227 -17.14 -4.41 3.05
N ASN A 228 -17.18 -5.65 3.53
CA ASN A 228 -17.25 -5.93 4.97
C ASN A 228 -15.99 -5.47 5.72
N ILE A 229 -14.81 -5.69 5.14
CA ILE A 229 -13.54 -5.26 5.76
C ILE A 229 -13.44 -3.74 5.79
N VAL A 230 -13.70 -3.08 4.66
CA VAL A 230 -13.59 -1.62 4.53
C VAL A 230 -14.50 -0.93 5.52
N ASN A 231 -15.75 -1.38 5.66
CA ASN A 231 -16.69 -0.82 6.64
C ASN A 231 -16.24 -1.06 8.10
N SER A 232 -15.64 -2.22 8.38
CA SER A 232 -15.19 -2.57 9.75
C SER A 232 -13.84 -1.95 10.13
N TYR A 233 -12.97 -1.62 9.17
CA TYR A 233 -11.58 -1.22 9.42
C TYR A 233 -11.35 0.28 9.22
N GLN A 234 -12.30 1.00 8.61
CA GLN A 234 -12.14 2.43 8.31
C GLN A 234 -11.91 3.29 9.56
N ASP A 235 -12.52 2.97 10.71
CA ASP A 235 -12.27 3.71 11.95
C ASP A 235 -10.83 3.56 12.45
N ALA A 236 -10.25 2.36 12.33
CA ALA A 236 -8.84 2.13 12.66
C ALA A 236 -7.91 2.96 11.76
N LEU A 237 -8.22 3.06 10.46
CA LEU A 237 -7.47 3.90 9.53
C LEU A 237 -7.58 5.39 9.87
N ARG A 238 -8.78 5.87 10.26
CA ARG A 238 -8.96 7.25 10.72
C ARG A 238 -8.16 7.55 11.98
N ASP A 239 -8.20 6.66 12.96
CA ASP A 239 -7.45 6.80 14.20
C ASP A 239 -5.94 6.88 13.92
N VAL A 240 -5.41 5.96 13.12
CA VAL A 240 -3.98 5.90 12.77
C VAL A 240 -3.55 7.15 12.02
N VAL A 241 -4.29 7.56 10.98
CA VAL A 241 -3.97 8.78 10.22
C VAL A 241 -4.05 10.02 11.10
N SER A 242 -5.05 10.12 11.97
CA SER A 242 -5.20 11.24 12.90
C SER A 242 -4.04 11.32 13.90
N ILE A 243 -3.64 10.19 14.48
CA ILE A 243 -2.50 10.12 15.40
C ILE A 243 -1.21 10.46 14.66
N ALA A 244 -1.01 9.93 13.46
CA ALA A 244 0.18 10.19 12.65
C ALA A 244 0.33 11.69 12.35
N ILE A 245 -0.74 12.34 11.88
CA ILE A 245 -0.75 13.79 11.59
C ILE A 245 -0.47 14.60 12.86
N LYS A 246 -1.18 14.32 13.96
CA LYS A 246 -0.96 15.00 15.26
C LYS A 246 0.46 14.84 15.78
N SER A 247 1.09 13.71 15.49
CA SER A 247 2.45 13.37 15.91
C SER A 247 3.53 13.79 14.91
N GLY A 248 3.15 14.41 13.78
CA GLY A 248 4.10 14.82 12.74
C GLY A 248 4.78 13.65 12.01
N ILE A 249 4.13 12.49 11.94
CA ILE A 249 4.65 11.30 11.27
C ILE A 249 4.05 11.20 9.86
N PRO A 250 4.88 11.18 8.80
CA PRO A 250 4.39 11.13 7.43
C PRO A 250 3.78 9.76 7.12
N VAL A 251 2.53 9.77 6.66
CA VAL A 251 1.79 8.58 6.21
C VAL A 251 1.06 8.84 4.87
N PRO A 252 1.78 9.20 3.80
CA PRO A 252 1.17 9.62 2.53
C PRO A 252 0.27 8.55 1.90
N ALA A 253 0.64 7.27 1.96
CA ALA A 253 -0.17 6.20 1.39
C ALA A 253 -1.43 5.93 2.23
N LEU A 254 -1.34 5.85 3.56
CA LEU A 254 -2.51 5.65 4.43
C LEU A 254 -3.48 6.85 4.39
N SER A 255 -2.96 8.07 4.38
CA SER A 255 -3.79 9.29 4.25
C SER A 255 -4.45 9.39 2.87
N SER A 256 -3.74 9.05 1.80
CA SER A 256 -4.33 8.93 0.46
C SER A 256 -5.40 7.84 0.40
N ALA A 257 -5.22 6.73 1.11
CA ALA A 257 -6.18 5.64 1.15
C ALA A 257 -7.53 6.09 1.74
N ILE A 258 -7.52 6.69 2.94
CA ILE A 258 -8.77 7.13 3.57
C ILE A 258 -9.45 8.25 2.77
N THR A 259 -8.66 9.16 2.18
CA THR A 259 -9.19 10.23 1.34
C THR A 259 -9.88 9.68 0.10
N TYR A 260 -9.24 8.73 -0.60
CA TYR A 260 -9.86 8.05 -1.74
C TYR A 260 -11.15 7.34 -1.36
N PHE A 261 -11.15 6.59 -0.25
CA PHE A 261 -12.33 5.88 0.22
C PHE A 261 -13.51 6.83 0.48
N ASP A 262 -13.27 7.94 1.19
CA ASP A 262 -14.29 8.93 1.49
C ASP A 262 -14.80 9.64 0.23
N CYS A 263 -13.92 9.95 -0.72
CA CYS A 263 -14.33 10.53 -2.00
C CYS A 263 -15.19 9.54 -2.81
N TYR A 264 -14.75 8.28 -2.92
CA TYR A 264 -15.41 7.27 -3.75
C TYR A 264 -16.81 6.90 -3.25
N ARG A 265 -17.04 6.93 -1.93
CA ARG A 265 -18.36 6.62 -1.34
C ARG A 265 -19.30 7.83 -1.25
N SER A 266 -18.83 9.03 -1.57
CA SER A 266 -19.63 10.25 -1.46
C SER A 266 -20.46 10.45 -2.73
N ALA A 267 -21.79 10.45 -2.58
CA ALA A 267 -22.70 10.70 -3.70
C ALA A 267 -22.61 12.15 -4.21
N ILE A 268 -22.19 13.07 -3.35
CA ILE A 268 -21.98 14.49 -3.67
C ILE A 268 -20.57 14.87 -3.22
N LEU A 269 -19.78 15.41 -4.15
CA LEU A 269 -18.43 15.94 -3.92
C LEU A 269 -18.43 17.46 -4.14
N PRO A 270 -17.50 18.21 -3.53
CA PRO A 270 -17.36 19.66 -3.72
C PRO A 270 -16.66 19.98 -5.06
N ALA A 271 -17.22 19.50 -6.17
CA ALA A 271 -16.71 19.70 -7.54
C ALA A 271 -17.56 20.69 -8.36
N ASN A 272 -18.59 21.27 -7.75
CA ASN A 272 -19.55 22.21 -8.34
C ASN A 272 -19.23 23.68 -8.02
#